data_AF-A0AAW6GWU5-F1
#
_entry.id   AF-A0AAW6GWU5-F1
#
_cell.length_a   1.000
_cell.length_b   1.000
_cell.length_c   1.000
_cell.angle_alpha   90.00
_cell.angle_beta   90.00
_cell.angle_gamma   90.00
#
_symmetry.space_group_name_H-M   'P 1'
#
loop_
_entity.id
_entity.type
_entity.pdbx_description
1 polymer ?
#
loop_
_entity_poly.entity_id
_entity_poly.type
_entity_poly.pdbx_seq_one_letter_code
_entity_poly.pdbx_strand_id
1 'polypeptide(L)'
;VEQKEFMVEGVNEKGLSAGLFYFPNYGKYPPYDPSQKERSLADFQLVSYVLGECGNVNEVKEKLQNIRVTNIDPRSSTVHWRFTEPSGRQIVLEIVDEIMHFYENPLGVLTNSPGLEWHWTNLNNYINLQPGTPPEHNYGPLQMKSFGHGAGLLGLPGDFTPPSRFVRATFFQLTAPQQASAQESIFQAFHILNNFDIPTGTEQPWGKASADVPSATQFTVATDTQNCIIYYRTMYNSNIRCIDLKTIDFKNIRYYSMPLDNVKRQPVELINIR
;
A
#
# COMPACT_ATOMS: atom_id res chain seq x y z
N VAL A 1 -0.24 6.59 -18.57
CA VAL A 1 -0.69 5.63 -19.60
C VAL A 1 -1.71 4.72 -18.92
N GLU A 2 -3.00 4.96 -19.11
CA GLU A 2 -4.06 4.06 -18.62
C GLU A 2 -4.29 3.00 -19.70
N GLN A 3 -3.84 1.77 -19.46
CA GLN A 3 -4.21 0.62 -20.30
C GLN A 3 -5.04 -0.34 -19.45
N LYS A 4 -6.06 -0.93 -20.09
CA LYS A 4 -7.03 -1.82 -19.42
C LYS A 4 -6.41 -3.06 -18.78
N GLU A 5 -5.18 -3.40 -19.16
CA GLU A 5 -4.46 -4.60 -18.75
C GLU A 5 -3.58 -4.39 -17.51
N PHE A 6 -3.44 -3.17 -16.99
CA PHE A 6 -2.61 -2.91 -15.81
C PHE A 6 -3.38 -3.09 -14.52
N MET A 7 -2.78 -3.86 -13.62
CA MET A 7 -3.27 -4.09 -12.28
C MET A 7 -2.28 -3.47 -11.31
N VAL A 8 -2.74 -2.52 -10.50
CA VAL A 8 -1.91 -1.84 -9.51
C VAL A 8 -1.93 -2.51 -8.14
N GLU A 9 -3.02 -3.22 -7.83
CA GLU A 9 -3.27 -3.93 -6.59
C GLU A 9 -4.26 -5.08 -6.89
N GLY A 10 -4.12 -6.23 -6.23
CA GLY A 10 -4.97 -7.38 -6.49
C GLY A 10 -4.72 -8.58 -5.58
N VAL A 11 -5.59 -9.58 -5.74
CA VAL A 11 -5.52 -10.89 -5.08
C VAL A 11 -5.99 -11.97 -6.05
N ASN A 12 -5.44 -13.18 -5.97
CA ASN A 12 -5.86 -14.31 -6.79
C ASN A 12 -6.65 -15.36 -6.01
N GLU A 13 -7.14 -16.39 -6.71
CA GLU A 13 -7.92 -17.49 -6.12
C GLU A 13 -7.16 -18.32 -5.05
N LYS A 14 -5.83 -18.18 -4.97
CA LYS A 14 -4.99 -18.81 -3.95
C LYS A 14 -4.73 -17.93 -2.73
N GLY A 15 -5.23 -16.69 -2.75
CA GLY A 15 -5.02 -15.72 -1.68
C GLY A 15 -3.66 -15.02 -1.72
N LEU A 16 -2.87 -15.20 -2.78
CA LEU A 16 -1.70 -14.36 -3.02
C LEU A 16 -2.18 -12.97 -3.41
N SER A 17 -1.70 -11.96 -2.70
CA SER A 17 -2.01 -10.57 -2.97
C SER A 17 -0.74 -9.82 -3.38
N ALA A 18 -0.86 -8.95 -4.39
CA ALA A 18 0.27 -8.25 -4.99
C ALA A 18 -0.10 -6.81 -5.34
N GLY A 19 0.83 -5.89 -5.12
CA GLY A 19 0.65 -4.47 -5.49
C GLY A 19 1.96 -3.84 -5.94
N LEU A 20 1.86 -2.78 -6.74
CA LEU A 20 2.98 -1.97 -7.22
C LEU A 20 2.89 -0.54 -6.69
N PHE A 21 4.04 0.05 -6.35
CA PHE A 21 4.12 1.40 -5.81
C PHE A 21 5.32 2.14 -6.42
N TYR A 22 5.22 3.45 -6.60
CA TYR A 22 6.30 4.26 -7.17
C TYR A 22 7.62 4.14 -6.40
N PHE A 23 8.73 4.05 -7.13
CA PHE A 23 10.09 3.94 -6.61
C PHE A 23 11.10 4.86 -7.35
N PRO A 24 10.76 6.16 -7.55
CA PRO A 24 11.56 7.10 -8.32
C PRO A 24 12.98 7.24 -7.78
N ASN A 25 13.95 7.49 -8.66
CA ASN A 25 15.35 7.83 -8.37
C ASN A 25 16.19 6.72 -7.71
N TYR A 26 15.59 5.63 -7.25
CA TYR A 26 16.29 4.50 -6.63
C TYR A 26 16.14 3.22 -7.46
N GLY A 27 14.97 3.00 -8.06
CA GLY A 27 14.77 1.88 -8.98
C GLY A 27 15.44 2.14 -10.32
N LYS A 28 16.12 1.13 -10.87
CA LYS A 28 16.69 1.15 -12.20
C LYS A 28 16.54 -0.23 -12.84
N TYR A 29 15.78 -0.30 -13.92
CA TYR A 29 15.62 -1.53 -14.69
C TYR A 29 16.69 -1.64 -15.78
N PRO A 30 16.98 -2.87 -16.22
CA PRO A 30 17.68 -3.04 -17.47
C PRO A 30 16.94 -2.38 -18.66
N PRO A 31 17.66 -1.90 -19.69
CA PRO A 31 17.03 -1.48 -20.93
C PRO A 31 16.36 -2.67 -21.64
N TYR A 32 15.32 -2.37 -22.42
CA TYR A 32 14.67 -3.34 -23.28
C TYR A 32 15.65 -3.88 -24.32
N ASP A 33 15.67 -5.21 -24.44
CA ASP A 33 16.50 -5.95 -25.40
C ASP A 33 15.58 -6.81 -26.28
N PRO A 34 15.44 -6.50 -27.58
CA PRO A 34 14.60 -7.27 -28.50
C PRO A 34 14.98 -8.76 -28.59
N SER A 35 16.24 -9.13 -28.31
CA SER A 35 16.69 -10.52 -28.30
C SER A 35 16.15 -11.30 -27.10
N GLN A 36 15.65 -10.61 -26.07
CA GLN A 36 15.14 -11.19 -24.82
C GLN A 36 13.62 -11.05 -24.68
N LYS A 37 12.92 -10.68 -25.77
CA LYS A 37 11.47 -10.37 -25.77
C LYS A 37 10.59 -11.42 -25.08
N GLU A 38 10.95 -12.70 -25.17
CA GLU A 38 10.16 -13.82 -24.62
C GLU A 38 10.18 -13.88 -23.09
N ARG A 39 11.19 -13.27 -22.47
CA ARG A 39 11.31 -13.14 -21.02
C ARG A 39 11.22 -11.70 -20.53
N SER A 40 10.89 -10.76 -21.42
CA SER A 40 10.71 -9.35 -21.05
C SER A 40 9.30 -9.10 -20.57
N LEU A 41 9.17 -8.42 -19.44
CA LEU A 41 7.89 -8.05 -18.85
C LEU A 41 7.90 -6.54 -18.57
N ALA A 42 6.86 -5.83 -19.01
CA ALA A 42 6.74 -4.44 -18.63
C ALA A 42 6.44 -4.33 -17.13
N ASP A 43 7.07 -3.38 -16.44
CA ASP A 43 6.90 -3.12 -15.00
C ASP A 43 5.43 -3.13 -14.53
N PHE A 44 4.53 -2.48 -15.27
CA PHE A 44 3.10 -2.39 -14.92
C PHE A 44 2.30 -3.67 -15.22
N GLN A 45 2.90 -4.68 -15.86
CA GLN A 45 2.33 -6.00 -16.10
C GLN A 45 2.71 -7.03 -15.03
N LEU A 46 3.68 -6.71 -14.16
CA LEU A 46 4.23 -7.69 -13.21
C LEU A 46 3.19 -8.21 -12.22
N VAL A 47 2.31 -7.33 -11.71
CA VAL A 47 1.26 -7.72 -10.76
C VAL A 47 0.31 -8.74 -11.38
N SER A 48 -0.21 -8.48 -12.60
CA SER A 48 -1.13 -9.41 -13.26
C SER A 48 -0.45 -10.73 -13.64
N TYR A 49 0.81 -10.67 -14.09
CA TYR A 49 1.62 -11.87 -14.36
C TYR A 49 1.79 -12.73 -13.10
N VAL A 50 2.21 -12.14 -11.99
CA VAL A 50 2.42 -12.87 -10.73
C VAL A 50 1.12 -13.46 -10.21
N LEU A 51 0.02 -12.69 -10.22
CA LEU A 51 -1.27 -13.17 -9.73
C LEU A 51 -1.87 -14.27 -10.61
N GLY A 52 -1.55 -14.31 -11.90
CA GLY A 52 -1.97 -15.38 -12.81
C GLY A 52 -1.14 -16.66 -12.69
N GLU A 53 0.12 -16.56 -12.25
CA GLU A 53 1.09 -17.65 -12.36
C GLU A 53 1.59 -18.22 -11.02
N CYS A 54 1.33 -17.55 -9.88
CA CYS A 54 1.88 -17.91 -8.57
C CYS A 54 0.79 -18.00 -7.50
N GLY A 55 0.90 -18.95 -6.58
CA GLY A 55 0.03 -19.09 -5.41
C GLY A 55 0.63 -18.64 -4.08
N ASN A 56 1.96 -18.48 -4.00
CA ASN A 56 2.68 -18.13 -2.77
C ASN A 56 3.98 -17.36 -3.07
N VAL A 57 4.61 -16.78 -2.05
CA VAL A 57 5.78 -15.89 -2.27
C VAL A 57 7.05 -16.63 -2.72
N ASN A 58 7.15 -17.94 -2.48
CA ASN A 58 8.30 -18.73 -2.98
C ASN A 58 8.20 -18.91 -4.50
N GLU A 59 7.01 -19.24 -5.00
CA GLU A 59 6.74 -19.32 -6.44
C GLU A 59 6.99 -17.98 -7.14
N VAL A 60 6.66 -16.84 -6.50
CA VAL A 60 7.00 -15.50 -7.02
C VAL A 60 8.50 -15.37 -7.24
N LYS A 61 9.33 -15.71 -6.24
CA LYS A 61 10.79 -15.62 -6.34
C LYS A 61 11.31 -16.53 -7.45
N GLU A 62 10.85 -17.78 -7.52
CA GLU A 62 11.27 -18.75 -8.54
C GLU A 62 10.89 -18.30 -9.96
N LYS A 63 9.65 -17.88 -10.16
CA LYS A 63 9.15 -17.45 -11.48
C LYS A 63 9.91 -16.23 -12.01
N LEU A 64 10.15 -15.25 -11.15
CA LEU A 64 10.77 -13.98 -11.54
C LEU A 64 12.28 -14.06 -11.77
N GLN A 65 12.97 -15.12 -11.31
CA GLN A 65 14.41 -15.32 -11.61
C GLN A 65 14.72 -15.32 -13.10
N ASN A 66 13.77 -15.74 -13.93
CA ASN A 66 13.95 -15.83 -15.38
C ASN A 66 13.35 -14.64 -16.14
N ILE A 67 12.74 -13.67 -15.45
CA ILE A 67 12.05 -12.53 -16.05
C ILE A 67 12.94 -11.28 -16.03
N ARG A 68 12.96 -10.55 -17.16
CA ARG A 68 13.60 -9.25 -17.29
C ARG A 68 12.53 -8.17 -17.28
N VAL A 69 12.43 -7.47 -16.16
CA VAL A 69 11.49 -6.34 -16.03
C VAL A 69 12.08 -5.11 -16.72
N THR A 70 11.28 -4.42 -17.53
CA THR A 70 11.66 -3.19 -18.23
C THR A 70 10.56 -2.14 -18.10
N ASN A 71 10.89 -0.87 -18.25
CA ASN A 71 9.86 0.18 -18.24
C ASN A 71 8.91 0.00 -19.41
N ILE A 72 7.61 0.17 -19.15
CA ILE A 72 6.64 0.27 -20.23
C ILE A 72 6.84 1.51 -21.11
N ASP A 73 7.19 2.63 -20.48
CA ASP A 73 7.51 3.88 -21.14
C ASP A 73 8.82 4.37 -20.51
N PRO A 74 9.89 4.59 -21.31
CA PRO A 74 11.20 5.00 -20.79
C PRO A 74 11.18 6.37 -20.09
N ARG A 75 10.09 7.15 -20.21
CA ARG A 75 9.88 8.42 -19.50
C ARG A 75 9.19 8.22 -18.14
N SER A 76 8.63 7.04 -17.89
CA SER A 76 7.96 6.75 -16.62
C SER A 76 8.97 6.52 -15.51
N SER A 77 8.55 6.83 -14.30
CA SER A 77 9.31 6.46 -13.12
C SER A 77 9.27 4.94 -12.88
N THR A 78 10.23 4.44 -12.12
CA THR A 78 10.25 3.05 -11.68
C THR A 78 9.27 2.81 -10.53
N VAL A 79 8.99 1.54 -10.28
CA VAL A 79 8.10 1.03 -9.23
C VAL A 79 8.80 -0.11 -8.50
N HIS A 80 8.32 -0.40 -7.30
CA HIS A 80 8.64 -1.61 -6.54
C HIS A 80 7.35 -2.36 -6.21
N TRP A 81 7.47 -3.62 -5.81
CA TRP A 81 6.31 -4.48 -5.61
C TRP A 81 6.31 -5.09 -4.22
N ARG A 82 5.11 -5.32 -3.69
CA ARG A 82 4.92 -6.14 -2.49
C ARG A 82 4.05 -7.34 -2.82
N PHE A 83 4.33 -8.45 -2.15
CA PHE A 83 3.58 -9.70 -2.27
C PHE A 83 3.29 -10.24 -0.88
N THR A 84 2.05 -10.62 -0.60
CA THR A 84 1.63 -11.22 0.67
C THR A 84 0.86 -12.49 0.40
N GLU A 85 1.27 -13.59 1.00
CA GLU A 85 0.58 -14.88 0.93
C GLU A 85 -0.37 -15.08 2.12
N PRO A 86 -1.27 -16.09 2.08
CA PRO A 86 -2.25 -16.32 3.14
C PRO A 86 -1.68 -16.56 4.55
N SER A 87 -0.40 -16.96 4.66
CA SER A 87 0.28 -17.12 5.96
C SER A 87 0.56 -15.80 6.67
N GLY A 88 0.42 -14.67 5.96
CA GLY A 88 0.83 -13.34 6.42
C GLY A 88 2.29 -13.00 6.08
N ARG A 89 3.08 -13.97 5.57
CA ARG A 89 4.44 -13.68 5.09
C ARG A 89 4.39 -12.72 3.91
N GLN A 90 5.22 -11.68 3.99
CA GLN A 90 5.32 -10.66 2.96
C GLN A 90 6.75 -10.56 2.44
N ILE A 91 6.88 -10.39 1.13
CA ILE A 91 8.14 -10.03 0.49
C ILE A 91 7.98 -8.75 -0.32
N VAL A 92 9.08 -8.01 -0.47
CA VAL A 92 9.19 -6.83 -1.33
C VAL A 92 10.21 -7.11 -2.42
N LEU A 93 9.91 -6.65 -3.62
CA LEU A 93 10.77 -6.70 -4.79
C LEU A 93 11.16 -5.27 -5.17
N GLU A 94 12.45 -4.96 -5.10
CA GLU A 94 13.04 -3.74 -5.64
C GLU A 94 14.04 -4.12 -6.73
N ILE A 95 14.05 -3.38 -7.84
CA ILE A 95 15.06 -3.57 -8.90
C ILE A 95 15.95 -2.33 -8.90
N VAL A 96 17.16 -2.49 -8.38
CA VAL A 96 18.14 -1.42 -8.15
C VAL A 96 19.38 -1.74 -8.97
N ASP A 97 19.89 -0.75 -9.69
CA ASP A 97 21.05 -0.92 -10.57
C ASP A 97 20.95 -2.15 -11.49
N GLU A 98 19.75 -2.38 -12.04
CA GLU A 98 19.41 -3.50 -12.94
C GLU A 98 19.41 -4.89 -12.27
N ILE A 99 19.55 -4.94 -10.95
CA ILE A 99 19.58 -6.16 -10.14
C ILE A 99 18.25 -6.31 -9.39
N MET A 100 17.68 -7.51 -9.44
CA MET A 100 16.46 -7.89 -8.75
C MET A 100 16.75 -8.27 -7.30
N HIS A 101 16.23 -7.50 -6.34
CA HIS A 101 16.38 -7.76 -4.91
C HIS A 101 15.04 -8.15 -4.28
N PHE A 102 15.04 -9.30 -3.58
CA PHE A 102 13.91 -9.74 -2.77
C PHE A 102 14.23 -9.58 -1.29
N TYR A 103 13.35 -8.90 -0.59
CA TYR A 103 13.43 -8.68 0.85
C TYR A 103 12.28 -9.39 1.55
N GLU A 104 12.55 -10.11 2.63
CA GLU A 104 11.50 -10.47 3.58
C GLU A 104 11.07 -9.21 4.33
N ASN A 105 9.76 -8.97 4.43
CA ASN A 105 9.23 -7.78 5.11
C ASN A 105 8.41 -8.15 6.34
N PRO A 106 9.05 -8.44 7.49
CA PRO A 106 8.35 -8.85 8.70
C PRO A 106 7.50 -7.72 9.31
N LEU A 107 7.79 -6.47 8.97
CA LEU A 107 7.00 -5.31 9.40
C LEU A 107 5.74 -5.12 8.54
N GLY A 108 5.64 -5.73 7.35
CA GLY A 108 4.46 -5.64 6.49
C GLY A 108 4.17 -4.27 5.88
N VAL A 109 5.08 -3.29 6.02
CA VAL A 109 4.91 -1.91 5.57
C VAL A 109 5.81 -1.65 4.35
N LEU A 110 5.25 -1.00 3.33
CA LEU A 110 5.97 -0.48 2.17
C LEU A 110 5.35 0.86 1.75
N THR A 111 6.17 1.83 1.35
CA THR A 111 5.69 3.10 0.78
C THR A 111 6.29 3.34 -0.61
N ASN A 112 7.26 4.23 -0.72
CA ASN A 112 7.96 4.58 -1.95
C ASN A 112 9.46 4.72 -1.61
N SER A 113 10.22 5.39 -2.44
CA SER A 113 11.63 5.71 -2.21
C SER A 113 11.91 6.39 -0.84
N PRO A 114 13.09 6.16 -0.22
CA PRO A 114 14.21 5.29 -0.62
C PRO A 114 13.92 3.79 -0.51
N GLY A 115 14.92 2.93 -0.72
CA GLY A 115 14.77 1.47 -0.61
C GLY A 115 14.40 0.98 0.78
N LEU A 116 13.82 -0.21 0.87
CA LEU A 116 13.24 -0.78 2.09
C LEU A 116 14.23 -0.86 3.27
N GLU A 117 15.48 -1.27 3.02
CA GLU A 117 16.51 -1.35 4.07
C GLU A 117 16.86 0.01 4.67
N TRP A 118 16.79 1.07 3.85
CA TRP A 118 16.97 2.43 4.34
C TRP A 118 15.80 2.83 5.25
N HIS A 119 14.56 2.49 4.89
CA HIS A 119 13.41 2.76 5.75
C HIS A 119 13.55 2.06 7.10
N TRP A 120 14.03 0.81 7.14
CA TRP A 120 14.33 0.12 8.39
C TRP A 120 15.42 0.83 9.19
N THR A 121 16.48 1.28 8.52
CA THR A 121 17.55 2.06 9.17
C THR A 121 17.00 3.38 9.75
N ASN A 122 16.08 4.04 9.04
CA ASN A 122 15.45 5.28 9.46
C ASN A 122 14.59 5.10 10.74
N LEU A 123 14.03 3.92 10.99
CA LEU A 123 13.29 3.64 12.22
C LEU A 123 14.14 3.82 13.50
N ASN A 124 15.48 3.71 13.40
CA ASN A 124 16.37 3.96 14.53
C ASN A 124 16.27 5.40 15.08
N ASN A 125 15.79 6.36 14.29
CA ASN A 125 15.55 7.73 14.75
C ASN A 125 14.32 7.86 15.67
N TYR A 126 13.48 6.82 15.75
CA TYR A 126 12.17 6.87 16.39
C TYR A 126 12.02 5.84 17.53
N ILE A 127 13.12 5.28 18.04
CA ILE A 127 13.11 4.27 19.11
C ILE A 127 12.46 4.74 20.41
N ASN A 128 12.29 6.06 20.58
CA ASN A 128 11.67 6.69 21.73
C ASN A 128 10.14 6.69 21.67
N LEU A 129 9.54 6.43 20.51
CA LEU A 129 8.09 6.47 20.35
C LEU A 129 7.44 5.26 21.02
N GLN A 130 6.40 5.52 21.80
CA GLN A 130 5.62 4.50 22.49
C GLN A 130 4.13 4.88 22.57
N PRO A 131 3.21 3.90 22.58
CA PRO A 131 1.80 4.20 22.79
C PRO A 131 1.57 4.78 24.20
N GLY A 132 0.50 5.56 24.35
CA GLY A 132 0.06 6.10 25.64
C GLY A 132 0.68 7.44 26.01
N THR A 133 0.94 7.64 27.30
CA THR A 133 1.42 8.90 27.87
C THR A 133 2.71 8.64 28.64
N PRO A 134 3.79 9.40 28.39
CA PRO A 134 5.03 9.24 29.13
C PRO A 134 4.83 9.62 30.60
N PRO A 135 5.69 9.14 31.52
CA PRO A 135 5.63 9.52 32.92
C PRO A 135 5.71 11.05 33.10
N GLU A 136 4.93 11.57 34.05
CA GLU A 136 5.02 12.99 34.43
C GLU A 136 6.42 13.29 35.01
N HIS A 137 6.99 14.44 34.64
CA HIS A 137 8.26 14.90 35.18
C HIS A 137 8.06 16.18 36.00
N ASN A 138 8.64 16.21 37.20
CA ASN A 138 8.55 17.38 38.06
C ASN A 138 9.70 18.35 37.75
N TYR A 139 9.37 19.54 37.24
CA TYR A 139 10.34 20.58 36.90
C TYR A 139 10.55 21.57 38.06
N GLY A 140 10.65 21.07 39.30
CA GLY A 140 10.85 21.88 40.50
C GLY A 140 9.55 22.49 41.03
N PRO A 141 9.34 23.83 40.98
CA PRO A 141 8.11 24.45 41.47
C PRO A 141 6.91 24.23 40.53
N LEU A 142 7.15 23.74 39.31
CA LEU A 142 6.12 23.52 38.31
C LEU A 142 5.89 22.02 38.09
N GLN A 143 4.66 21.57 38.37
CA GLN A 143 4.22 20.22 38.03
C GLN A 143 3.74 20.20 36.58
N MET A 144 4.52 19.57 35.70
CA MET A 144 4.13 19.34 34.32
C MET A 144 3.25 18.09 34.23
N LYS A 145 2.19 18.19 33.45
CA LYS A 145 1.29 17.08 33.12
C LYS A 145 1.06 17.05 31.63
N SER A 146 0.81 15.85 31.09
CA SER A 146 0.37 15.73 29.71
C SER A 146 -0.96 16.48 29.52
N PHE A 147 -1.13 17.18 28.39
CA PHE A 147 -2.40 17.85 28.06
C PHE A 147 -3.51 16.86 27.70
N GLY A 148 -3.19 15.57 27.52
CA GLY A 148 -4.15 14.52 27.21
C GLY A 148 -3.47 13.17 26.97
N HIS A 149 -4.14 12.31 26.22
CA HIS A 149 -3.59 11.02 25.78
C HIS A 149 -2.75 11.19 24.50
N GLY A 150 -1.80 10.28 24.29
CA GLY A 150 -1.04 10.19 23.03
C GLY A 150 0.30 10.93 23.02
N ALA A 151 0.69 11.56 24.14
CA ALA A 151 1.98 12.25 24.25
C ALA A 151 3.20 11.32 24.09
N GLY A 152 3.02 10.00 24.20
CA GLY A 152 4.09 9.01 23.98
C GLY A 152 4.58 8.92 22.54
N LEU A 153 3.79 9.45 21.58
CA LEU A 153 4.16 9.53 20.17
C LEU A 153 4.69 10.92 19.77
N LEU A 154 5.05 11.78 20.73
CA LEU A 154 5.70 13.05 20.42
C LEU A 154 7.02 12.80 19.67
N GLY A 155 7.12 13.34 18.46
CA GLY A 155 8.22 13.09 17.52
C GLY A 155 7.83 12.24 16.31
N LEU A 156 6.64 11.63 16.31
CA LEU A 156 6.10 10.95 15.14
C LEU A 156 5.88 11.98 14.00
N PRO A 157 6.44 11.78 12.80
CA PRO A 157 6.38 12.79 11.74
C PRO A 157 4.97 12.86 11.14
N GLY A 158 4.49 14.07 10.86
CA GLY A 158 3.11 14.33 10.40
C GLY A 158 2.95 14.63 8.92
N ASP A 159 4.04 14.79 8.16
CA ASP A 159 4.02 15.12 6.74
C ASP A 159 3.73 13.90 5.84
N PHE A 160 3.47 14.13 4.55
CA PHE A 160 3.07 13.07 3.59
C PHE A 160 4.24 12.44 2.82
N THR A 161 5.49 12.75 3.16
CA THR A 161 6.64 12.14 2.47
C THR A 161 6.67 10.62 2.68
N PRO A 162 7.26 9.85 1.73
CA PRO A 162 7.32 8.40 1.89
C PRO A 162 8.02 7.92 3.16
N PRO A 163 9.15 8.51 3.62
CA PRO A 163 9.75 8.17 4.90
C PRO A 163 8.81 8.40 6.10
N SER A 164 8.14 9.56 6.16
CA SER A 164 7.23 9.88 7.26
C SER A 164 6.01 8.96 7.27
N ARG A 165 5.46 8.63 6.09
CA ARG A 165 4.39 7.64 5.97
C ARG A 165 4.86 6.25 6.40
N PHE A 166 6.08 5.83 6.04
CA PHE A 166 6.61 4.53 6.44
C PHE A 166 6.72 4.41 7.97
N VAL A 167 7.27 5.44 8.62
CA VAL A 167 7.39 5.52 10.08
C VAL A 167 6.01 5.42 10.73
N ARG A 168 5.05 6.28 10.33
CA ARG A 168 3.67 6.24 10.87
C ARG A 168 3.00 4.88 10.68
N ALA A 169 3.09 4.30 9.48
CA ALA A 169 2.43 3.03 9.18
C ALA A 169 3.01 1.91 10.05
N THR A 170 4.33 1.89 10.22
CA THR A 170 5.02 0.93 11.10
C THR A 170 4.51 1.04 12.54
N PHE A 171 4.47 2.24 13.12
CA PHE A 171 4.01 2.42 14.49
C PHE A 171 2.52 2.08 14.66
N PHE A 172 1.66 2.52 13.75
CA PHE A 172 0.22 2.22 13.84
C PHE A 172 -0.08 0.73 13.67
N GLN A 173 0.66 0.02 12.81
CA GLN A 173 0.50 -1.42 12.67
C GLN A 173 0.99 -2.17 13.91
N LEU A 174 2.18 -1.83 14.43
CA LEU A 174 2.76 -2.51 15.60
C LEU A 174 1.96 -2.31 16.89
N THR A 175 1.25 -1.19 17.01
CA THR A 175 0.47 -0.85 18.21
C THR A 175 -1.02 -1.15 18.07
N ALA A 176 -1.48 -1.53 16.87
CA ALA A 176 -2.87 -1.91 16.66
C ALA A 176 -3.20 -3.20 17.42
N PRO A 177 -4.38 -3.28 18.06
CA PRO A 177 -4.80 -4.50 18.73
C PRO A 177 -5.09 -5.60 17.71
N GLN A 178 -4.67 -6.83 18.03
CA GLN A 178 -5.08 -8.02 17.29
C GLN A 178 -6.60 -8.15 17.34
N GLN A 179 -7.22 -8.28 16.17
CA GLN A 179 -8.67 -8.42 16.07
C GLN A 179 -9.09 -9.90 16.13
N ALA A 180 -10.33 -10.15 16.54
CA ALA A 180 -10.86 -11.50 16.70
C ALA A 180 -11.24 -12.15 15.37
N SER A 181 -11.47 -11.34 14.33
CA SER A 181 -11.84 -11.81 13.00
C SER A 181 -11.08 -11.09 11.88
N ALA A 182 -11.07 -11.72 10.70
CA ALA A 182 -10.51 -11.10 9.49
C ALA A 182 -11.28 -9.83 9.10
N GLN A 183 -12.62 -9.83 9.24
CA GLN A 183 -13.44 -8.66 8.96
C GLN A 183 -13.12 -7.47 9.87
N GLU A 184 -12.98 -7.70 11.18
CA GLU A 184 -12.55 -6.65 12.11
C GLU A 184 -11.12 -6.17 11.81
N SER A 185 -10.23 -7.08 11.39
CA SER A 185 -8.87 -6.72 10.94
C SER A 185 -8.91 -5.80 9.72
N ILE A 186 -9.80 -6.06 8.77
CA ILE A 186 -10.03 -5.19 7.61
C ILE A 186 -10.49 -3.80 8.04
N PHE A 187 -11.45 -3.71 8.97
CA PHE A 187 -11.92 -2.41 9.46
C PHE A 187 -10.83 -1.65 10.22
N GLN A 188 -10.05 -2.34 11.04
CA GLN A 188 -8.88 -1.77 11.70
C GLN A 188 -7.84 -1.27 10.68
N ALA A 189 -7.60 -2.02 9.59
CA ALA A 189 -6.71 -1.59 8.52
C ALA A 189 -7.20 -0.29 7.84
N PHE A 190 -8.50 -0.15 7.56
CA PHE A 190 -9.06 1.12 7.07
C PHE A 190 -8.89 2.27 8.07
N HIS A 191 -9.03 2.02 9.38
CA HIS A 191 -8.75 3.03 10.40
C HIS A 191 -7.30 3.50 10.41
N ILE A 192 -6.34 2.57 10.26
CA ILE A 192 -4.93 2.91 10.10
C ILE A 192 -4.73 3.74 8.82
N LEU A 193 -5.26 3.25 7.69
CA LEU A 193 -5.10 3.84 6.37
C LEU A 193 -5.74 5.23 6.22
N ASN A 194 -6.71 5.60 7.07
CA ASN A 194 -7.24 6.98 7.16
C ASN A 194 -6.13 8.01 7.41
N ASN A 195 -5.04 7.64 8.11
CA ASN A 195 -3.91 8.54 8.40
C ASN A 195 -2.98 8.78 7.20
N PHE A 196 -3.33 8.21 6.05
CA PHE A 196 -2.58 8.27 4.79
C PHE A 196 -3.47 8.73 3.63
N ASP A 197 -4.68 9.20 3.93
CA ASP A 197 -5.46 9.98 2.97
C ASP A 197 -4.77 11.35 2.79
N ILE A 198 -4.53 11.76 1.55
CA ILE A 198 -3.74 12.93 1.20
C ILE A 198 -4.67 13.98 0.59
N PRO A 199 -5.15 14.96 1.36
CA PRO A 199 -6.04 15.98 0.86
C PRO A 199 -5.41 16.78 -0.27
N THR A 200 -6.19 17.11 -1.30
CA THR A 200 -5.68 17.93 -2.39
C THR A 200 -5.17 19.28 -1.88
N GLY A 201 -3.96 19.64 -2.28
CA GLY A 201 -3.26 20.87 -1.89
C GLY A 201 -2.12 20.68 -0.88
N THR A 202 -1.95 19.49 -0.29
CA THR A 202 -0.84 19.25 0.64
C THR A 202 0.49 18.93 -0.05
N GLU A 203 0.45 18.52 -1.32
CA GLU A 203 1.64 18.10 -2.09
C GLU A 203 1.95 19.02 -3.28
N GLN A 204 1.01 19.88 -3.68
CA GLN A 204 1.19 20.82 -4.78
C GLN A 204 1.80 22.15 -4.30
N PRO A 205 2.46 22.92 -5.18
CA PRO A 205 2.90 24.27 -4.85
C PRO A 205 1.75 25.15 -4.36
N TRP A 206 2.08 26.17 -3.56
CA TRP A 206 1.10 27.08 -2.97
C TRP A 206 0.15 27.67 -4.03
N GLY A 207 -1.16 27.48 -3.81
CA GLY A 207 -2.21 27.97 -4.71
C GLY A 207 -2.31 27.25 -6.06
N LYS A 208 -1.67 26.07 -6.22
CA LYS A 208 -1.71 25.26 -7.46
C LYS A 208 -2.53 23.98 -7.33
N ALA A 209 -3.16 23.75 -6.19
CA ALA A 209 -4.08 22.64 -5.99
C ALA A 209 -5.30 22.77 -6.93
N SER A 210 -5.70 21.66 -7.58
CA SER A 210 -6.96 21.62 -8.34
C SER A 210 -8.13 21.39 -7.39
N ALA A 211 -9.28 22.02 -7.65
CA ALA A 211 -10.52 21.75 -6.93
C ALA A 211 -11.31 20.55 -7.50
N ASP A 212 -10.89 19.99 -8.65
CA ASP A 212 -11.65 18.95 -9.36
C ASP A 212 -11.45 17.53 -8.77
N VAL A 213 -10.39 17.36 -7.99
CA VAL A 213 -10.01 16.09 -7.38
C VAL A 213 -9.98 16.27 -5.86
N PRO A 214 -10.76 15.50 -5.07
CA PRO A 214 -10.87 15.73 -3.64
C PRO A 214 -9.64 15.26 -2.83
N SER A 215 -8.92 14.25 -3.32
CA SER A 215 -7.75 13.68 -2.65
C SER A 215 -6.73 13.15 -3.67
N ALA A 216 -5.44 13.22 -3.35
CA ALA A 216 -4.40 12.51 -4.10
C ALA A 216 -4.46 10.99 -3.84
N THR A 217 -5.01 10.55 -2.69
CA THR A 217 -5.30 9.14 -2.40
C THR A 217 -6.59 8.73 -3.12
N GLN A 218 -6.45 8.28 -4.36
CA GLN A 218 -7.60 7.99 -5.24
C GLN A 218 -8.49 6.85 -4.75
N PHE A 219 -7.88 5.81 -4.17
CA PHE A 219 -8.57 4.67 -3.59
C PHE A 219 -7.74 4.03 -2.48
N THR A 220 -8.41 3.28 -1.61
CA THR A 220 -7.80 2.52 -0.52
C THR A 220 -8.29 1.08 -0.62
N VAL A 221 -7.37 0.12 -0.55
CA VAL A 221 -7.66 -1.32 -0.60
C VAL A 221 -7.20 -2.00 0.67
N ALA A 222 -7.96 -2.99 1.14
CA ALA A 222 -7.55 -3.95 2.16
C ALA A 222 -7.96 -5.35 1.69
N THR A 223 -7.08 -6.34 1.84
CA THR A 223 -7.31 -7.70 1.32
C THR A 223 -7.30 -8.70 2.46
N ASP A 224 -8.37 -9.50 2.54
CA ASP A 224 -8.42 -10.73 3.34
C ASP A 224 -7.86 -11.86 2.48
N THR A 225 -6.56 -12.16 2.66
CA THR A 225 -5.84 -13.16 1.87
C THR A 225 -6.28 -14.59 2.18
N GLN A 226 -6.82 -14.85 3.38
CA GLN A 226 -7.26 -16.18 3.77
C GLN A 226 -8.65 -16.51 3.22
N ASN A 227 -9.54 -15.51 3.16
CA ASN A 227 -10.86 -15.68 2.57
C ASN A 227 -10.95 -15.29 1.09
N CYS A 228 -9.89 -14.74 0.52
CA CYS A 228 -9.82 -14.23 -0.85
C CYS A 228 -10.86 -13.13 -1.13
N ILE A 229 -10.98 -12.18 -0.21
CA ILE A 229 -11.90 -11.04 -0.32
C ILE A 229 -11.09 -9.75 -0.41
N ILE A 230 -11.32 -8.96 -1.46
CA ILE A 230 -10.72 -7.64 -1.62
C ILE A 230 -11.73 -6.56 -1.29
N TYR A 231 -11.38 -5.67 -0.37
CA TYR A 231 -12.19 -4.54 0.08
C TYR A 231 -11.61 -3.25 -0.46
N TYR A 232 -12.46 -2.31 -0.87
CA TYR A 232 -12.02 -1.02 -1.36
C TYR A 232 -13.01 0.10 -1.06
N ARG A 233 -12.48 1.32 -1.04
CA ARG A 233 -13.22 2.58 -1.11
C ARG A 233 -12.44 3.57 -1.97
N THR A 234 -13.06 4.67 -2.36
CA THR A 234 -12.44 5.68 -3.24
C THR A 234 -12.54 7.07 -2.63
N MET A 235 -11.78 8.01 -3.19
CA MET A 235 -11.88 9.43 -2.83
C MET A 235 -13.26 10.05 -3.08
N TYR A 236 -14.10 9.40 -3.88
CA TYR A 236 -15.48 9.83 -4.16
C TYR A 236 -16.53 9.01 -3.41
N ASN A 237 -16.18 7.88 -2.80
CA ASN A 237 -17.13 7.02 -2.13
C ASN A 237 -16.45 6.27 -0.98
N SER A 238 -16.70 6.76 0.23
CA SER A 238 -16.14 6.23 1.47
C SER A 238 -16.81 4.93 1.94
N ASN A 239 -17.87 4.44 1.28
CA ASN A 239 -18.44 3.13 1.59
C ASN A 239 -17.43 2.04 1.23
N ILE A 240 -17.10 1.21 2.22
CA ILE A 240 -16.28 0.01 2.01
C ILE A 240 -17.12 -1.00 1.23
N ARG A 241 -16.65 -1.31 0.01
CA ARG A 241 -17.21 -2.32 -0.89
C ARG A 241 -16.25 -3.48 -0.97
N CYS A 242 -16.72 -4.67 -1.32
CA CYS A 242 -15.84 -5.81 -1.47
C CYS A 242 -16.20 -6.68 -2.67
N ILE A 243 -15.24 -7.50 -3.08
CA ILE A 243 -15.39 -8.56 -4.07
C ILE A 243 -14.89 -9.84 -3.41
N ASP A 244 -15.78 -10.81 -3.22
CA ASP A 244 -15.44 -12.15 -2.75
C ASP A 244 -15.10 -13.03 -3.97
N LEU A 245 -13.82 -13.39 -4.12
CA LEU A 245 -13.36 -14.18 -5.26
C LEU A 245 -13.95 -15.60 -5.25
N LYS A 246 -14.38 -16.13 -4.09
CA LYS A 246 -14.98 -17.47 -4.02
C LYS A 246 -16.37 -17.52 -4.66
N THR A 247 -16.98 -16.36 -4.92
CA THR A 247 -18.25 -16.26 -5.65
C THR A 247 -18.07 -16.26 -7.18
N ILE A 248 -16.82 -16.21 -7.67
CA ILE A 248 -16.49 -16.15 -9.08
C ILE A 248 -16.16 -17.54 -9.62
N ASP A 249 -16.85 -17.96 -10.68
CA ASP A 249 -16.47 -19.17 -11.43
C ASP A 249 -15.34 -18.86 -12.43
N PHE A 250 -14.10 -18.96 -11.95
CA PHE A 250 -12.90 -18.70 -12.75
C PHE A 250 -12.74 -19.63 -13.97
N LYS A 251 -13.44 -20.77 -14.03
CA LYS A 251 -13.37 -21.66 -15.19
C LYS A 251 -14.15 -21.14 -16.39
N ASN A 252 -15.23 -20.39 -16.13
CA ASN A 252 -16.18 -19.99 -17.17
C ASN A 252 -16.29 -18.47 -17.35
N ILE A 253 -15.82 -17.67 -16.38
CA ILE A 253 -15.90 -16.22 -16.47
C ILE A 253 -15.01 -15.68 -17.61
N ARG A 254 -15.56 -14.73 -18.38
CA ARG A 254 -14.78 -13.93 -19.34
C ARG A 254 -14.20 -12.73 -18.62
N TYR A 255 -13.13 -12.13 -19.16
CA TYR A 255 -12.59 -10.87 -18.65
C TYR A 255 -13.73 -9.87 -18.40
N TYR A 256 -13.75 -9.33 -17.17
CA TYR A 256 -14.77 -8.43 -16.70
C TYR A 256 -14.12 -7.23 -16.03
N SER A 257 -14.60 -6.03 -16.35
CA SER A 257 -14.19 -4.80 -15.70
C SER A 257 -15.36 -3.85 -15.51
N MET A 258 -15.34 -3.10 -14.41
CA MET A 258 -16.30 -2.06 -14.08
C MET A 258 -15.55 -0.85 -13.50
N PRO A 259 -16.06 0.38 -13.64
CA PRO A 259 -15.50 1.52 -12.93
C PRO A 259 -15.59 1.29 -11.42
N LEU A 260 -14.59 1.77 -10.66
CA LEU A 260 -14.66 1.73 -9.19
C LEU A 260 -15.87 2.50 -8.66
N ASP A 261 -16.24 3.61 -9.32
CA ASP A 261 -17.45 4.39 -9.01
C ASP A 261 -18.26 4.65 -10.28
N ASN A 262 -19.54 4.28 -10.26
CA ASN A 262 -20.49 4.66 -11.30
C ASN A 262 -20.82 6.17 -11.24
N VAL A 263 -20.74 6.77 -10.05
CA VAL A 263 -20.98 8.19 -9.80
C VAL A 263 -19.84 8.72 -8.93
N LYS A 264 -19.12 9.73 -9.42
CA LYS A 264 -18.04 10.41 -8.69
C LYS A 264 -18.60 11.39 -7.66
N ARG A 265 -19.30 10.87 -6.66
CA ARG A 265 -19.92 11.66 -5.58
C ARG A 265 -20.05 10.85 -4.30
N GLN A 266 -19.68 11.47 -3.18
CA GLN A 266 -19.83 10.86 -1.86
C GLN A 266 -21.32 10.60 -1.57
N PRO A 267 -21.73 9.33 -1.31
CA PRO A 267 -23.08 9.06 -0.84
C PRO A 267 -23.31 9.74 0.50
N VAL A 268 -24.46 10.40 0.63
CA VAL A 268 -24.95 11.03 1.86
C VAL A 268 -26.35 10.49 2.11
N GLU A 269 -26.55 9.85 3.25
CA GLU A 269 -27.86 9.39 3.69
C GLU A 269 -28.55 10.49 4.50
N LEU A 270 -29.74 10.91 4.07
CA LEU A 270 -30.55 11.85 4.84
C LEU A 270 -31.34 11.07 5.90
N ILE A 271 -30.98 11.24 7.17
CA ILE A 271 -31.72 10.68 8.29
C ILE A 271 -32.90 11.61 8.62
N ASN A 272 -34.12 11.14 8.33
CA ASN A 272 -35.33 11.86 8.69
C ASN A 272 -35.74 11.53 10.13
N ILE A 273 -35.65 12.50 11.03
CA ILE A 273 -36.21 12.39 12.39
C ILE A 273 -37.65 12.90 12.32
N ARG A 274 -38.61 12.03 12.64
CA ARG A 274 -40.04 12.36 12.76
C ARG A 274 -40.46 12.36 14.22
#